data_AF-A0A1E4M3F8-F1
#
_entry.id   AF-A0A1E4M3F8-F1
#
_cell.length_a   1.000
_cell.length_b   1.000
_cell.length_c   1.000
_cell.angle_alpha   90.00
_cell.angle_beta   90.00
_cell.angle_gamma   90.00
#
_symmetry.space_group_name_H-M   'P 1'
#
loop_
_entity.id
_entity.type
_entity.pdbx_description
1 polymer ?
#
loop_
_entity_poly.entity_id
_entity_poly.type
_entity_poly.pdbx_seq_one_letter_code
_entity_poly.pdbx_strand_id
1 'polypeptide(L)'
;MTVVLRLVVAIAVALLLLGLWQWLLGGDLAGGFAEAARLLFLFMDVGLVVWLALLVVGAVRGWGRGRILAAALVGVLANLLTVVVVGFVQGGAAPWAFILFAVEAGVAFLVGAAVGVLVVRGRRP
;
A
#
# COMPACT_ATOMS: atom_id res chain seq x y z
N MET A 1 3.29 -0.32 -19.38
CA MET A 1 1.92 -0.74 -18.99
C MET A 1 1.89 -1.72 -17.82
N THR A 2 2.73 -2.76 -17.76
CA THR A 2 2.70 -3.77 -16.67
C THR A 2 2.95 -3.20 -15.27
N VAL A 3 3.81 -2.18 -15.14
CA VAL A 3 4.06 -1.47 -13.86
C VAL A 3 2.80 -0.76 -13.37
N VAL A 4 2.18 0.05 -14.24
CA VAL A 4 0.95 0.79 -13.94
C VAL A 4 -0.18 -0.17 -13.59
N LEU A 5 -0.33 -1.28 -14.32
CA LEU A 5 -1.37 -2.27 -14.03
C LEU A 5 -1.15 -2.95 -12.66
N ARG A 6 0.09 -3.26 -12.28
CA ARG A 6 0.41 -3.82 -10.95
C ARG A 6 0.09 -2.83 -9.82
N LEU A 7 0.41 -1.56 -10.04
CA LEU A 7 0.09 -0.48 -9.12
C LEU A 7 -1.44 -0.36 -8.94
N VAL A 8 -2.18 -0.30 -10.05
CA VAL A 8 -3.65 -0.18 -10.02
C VAL A 8 -4.28 -1.39 -9.34
N VAL A 9 -3.85 -2.61 -9.65
CA VAL A 9 -4.38 -3.82 -8.99
C VAL A 9 -4.07 -3.81 -7.49
N ALA A 10 -2.86 -3.41 -7.08
CA ALA A 10 -2.51 -3.35 -5.67
C ALA A 10 -3.36 -2.34 -4.91
N ILE A 11 -3.56 -1.13 -5.49
CA ILE A 11 -4.42 -0.09 -4.91
C ILE A 11 -5.86 -0.59 -4.83
N ALA A 12 -6.40 -1.16 -5.91
CA ALA A 12 -7.78 -1.64 -5.96
C ALA A 12 -8.04 -2.74 -4.93
N VAL A 13 -7.13 -3.71 -4.79
CA VAL A 13 -7.24 -4.79 -3.80
C VAL A 13 -7.12 -4.24 -2.38
N ALA A 14 -6.18 -3.32 -2.13
CA ALA A 14 -6.02 -2.70 -0.82
C ALA A 14 -7.27 -1.90 -0.42
N LEU A 15 -7.84 -1.11 -1.34
CA LEU A 15 -9.09 -0.38 -1.14
C LEU A 15 -10.27 -1.32 -0.85
N LEU A 16 -10.38 -2.43 -1.58
CA LEU A 16 -11.43 -3.43 -1.33
C LEU A 16 -11.29 -4.07 0.05
N LEU A 17 -10.08 -4.47 0.43
CA LEU A 17 -9.83 -5.11 1.73
C LEU A 17 -10.10 -4.15 2.89
N LEU A 18 -9.56 -2.94 2.82
CA LEU A 18 -9.78 -1.92 3.85
C LEU A 18 -11.23 -1.45 3.87
N GLY A 19 -11.86 -1.24 2.71
CA GLY A 19 -13.24 -0.79 2.61
C GLY A 19 -14.22 -1.79 3.20
N LEU A 20 -14.05 -3.08 2.89
CA LEU A 20 -14.86 -4.15 3.48
C LEU A 20 -14.61 -4.31 4.98
N TRP A 21 -13.36 -4.17 5.44
CA TRP A 21 -13.03 -4.20 6.86
C TRP A 21 -13.70 -3.05 7.62
N GLN A 22 -13.60 -1.82 7.12
CA GLN A 22 -14.23 -0.66 7.75
C GLN A 22 -15.76 -0.72 7.70
N TRP A 23 -16.33 -1.26 6.62
CA TRP A 23 -17.77 -1.54 6.55
C TRP A 23 -18.21 -2.53 7.63
N LEU A 24 -17.46 -3.62 7.85
CA LEU A 24 -17.75 -4.60 8.91
C LEU A 24 -17.74 -3.97 10.31
N LEU A 25 -16.87 -2.98 10.54
CA LEU A 25 -16.76 -2.29 11.82
C LEU A 25 -17.83 -1.20 12.01
N GLY A 26 -18.14 -0.44 10.95
CA GLY A 26 -19.00 0.75 11.01
C GLY A 26 -20.46 0.54 10.59
N GLY A 27 -20.78 -0.57 9.91
CA GLY A 27 -22.12 -0.88 9.41
C GLY A 27 -22.56 -0.07 8.17
N ASP A 28 -21.82 0.95 7.77
CA ASP A 28 -22.06 1.75 6.56
C ASP A 28 -21.01 1.47 5.48
N LEU A 29 -21.48 1.05 4.31
CA LEU A 29 -20.63 0.69 3.18
C LEU A 29 -19.95 1.93 2.58
N ALA A 30 -20.70 3.03 2.43
CA ALA A 30 -20.17 4.24 1.81
C ALA A 30 -19.10 4.90 2.70
N GLY A 31 -19.39 5.02 4.00
CA GLY A 31 -18.44 5.48 5.01
C GLY A 31 -17.21 4.58 5.13
N GLY A 32 -17.38 3.26 5.07
CA GLY A 32 -16.27 2.32 5.12
C GLY A 32 -15.27 2.49 3.97
N PHE A 33 -15.75 2.64 2.74
CA PHE A 33 -14.89 2.89 1.58
C PHE A 33 -14.26 4.29 1.59
N ALA A 34 -14.98 5.31 2.07
CA ALA A 34 -14.44 6.65 2.23
C ALA A 34 -13.29 6.69 3.24
N GLU A 35 -13.46 6.03 4.39
CA GLU A 35 -12.41 5.92 5.40
C GLU A 35 -11.23 5.09 4.91
N ALA A 36 -11.49 3.96 4.23
CA ALA A 36 -10.44 3.16 3.61
C ALA A 36 -9.61 3.97 2.59
N ALA A 37 -10.26 4.80 1.77
CA ALA A 37 -9.56 5.69 0.85
C ALA A 37 -8.72 6.71 1.61
N ARG A 38 -9.27 7.34 2.67
CA ARG A 38 -8.54 8.29 3.52
C ARG A 38 -7.29 7.67 4.12
N LEU A 39 -7.42 6.47 4.70
CA LEU A 39 -6.32 5.70 5.31
C LEU A 39 -5.26 5.32 4.26
N LEU A 40 -5.70 4.83 3.10
CA LEU A 40 -4.79 4.44 2.05
C LEU A 40 -4.04 5.65 1.47
N PHE A 41 -4.70 6.79 1.26
CA PHE A 41 -4.05 8.01 0.78
C PHE A 41 -3.06 8.59 1.79
N LEU A 42 -3.40 8.59 3.08
CA LEU A 42 -2.47 8.96 4.15
C LEU A 42 -1.24 8.03 4.17
N PHE A 43 -1.43 6.77 3.79
CA PHE A 43 -0.40 5.76 3.70
C PHE A 43 0.35 5.72 2.35
N MET A 44 -0.10 6.45 1.33
CA MET A 44 0.45 6.34 -0.03
C MET A 44 1.49 7.42 -0.37
N ASP A 45 1.99 8.17 0.61
CA ASP A 45 2.81 9.35 0.34
C ASP A 45 4.24 8.96 -0.11
N VAL A 46 5.15 8.68 0.83
CA VAL A 46 6.54 8.35 0.51
C VAL A 46 6.68 6.91 0.01
N GLY A 47 5.93 5.98 0.59
CA GLY A 47 6.04 4.57 0.25
C GLY A 47 5.66 4.24 -1.19
N LEU A 48 4.65 4.91 -1.74
CA LEU A 48 4.22 4.71 -3.12
C LEU A 48 5.28 5.20 -4.10
N VAL A 49 5.88 6.36 -3.83
CA VAL A 49 6.95 6.92 -4.66
C VAL A 49 8.16 5.98 -4.66
N VAL A 50 8.57 5.51 -3.47
CA VAL A 50 9.66 4.53 -3.33
C VAL A 50 9.32 3.24 -4.09
N TRP A 51 8.12 2.72 -3.92
CA TRP A 51 7.70 1.49 -4.60
C TRP A 51 7.66 1.65 -6.11
N LEU A 52 7.07 2.74 -6.61
CA LEU A 52 6.99 3.04 -8.04
C LEU A 52 8.37 3.15 -8.66
N ALA A 53 9.29 3.87 -8.01
CA ALA A 53 10.68 3.97 -8.45
C ALA A 53 11.34 2.59 -8.54
N LEU A 54 11.17 1.75 -7.51
CA LEU A 54 11.69 0.38 -7.49
C LEU A 54 11.04 -0.53 -8.54
N LEU A 55 9.74 -0.38 -8.82
CA LEU A 55 9.06 -1.10 -9.89
C LEU A 55 9.56 -0.71 -11.27
N VAL A 56 9.85 0.58 -11.49
CA VAL A 56 10.45 1.07 -12.74
C VAL A 56 11.86 0.49 -12.90
N VAL A 57 12.68 0.54 -11.85
CA VAL A 57 14.00 -0.11 -11.84
C VAL A 57 13.88 -1.61 -12.12
N GLY A 58 12.92 -2.28 -11.50
CA GLY A 58 12.65 -3.69 -11.72
C GLY A 58 12.18 -4.02 -13.13
N ALA A 59 11.41 -3.15 -13.77
CA ALA A 59 11.01 -3.30 -15.15
C ALA A 59 12.22 -3.17 -16.11
N VAL A 60 13.14 -2.24 -15.83
CA VAL A 60 14.37 -2.05 -16.61
C VAL A 60 15.36 -3.19 -16.39
N ARG A 61 15.51 -3.67 -15.15
CA ARG A 61 16.47 -4.71 -14.76
C ARG A 61 15.92 -6.15 -14.83
N GLY A 62 14.70 -6.35 -15.34
CA GLY A 62 14.10 -7.68 -15.50
C GLY A 62 13.85 -8.42 -14.18
N TRP A 63 13.36 -7.73 -13.15
CA TRP A 63 13.13 -8.34 -11.83
C TRP A 63 12.03 -9.40 -11.85
N GLY A 64 12.33 -10.54 -11.23
CA GLY A 64 11.35 -11.58 -10.94
C GLY A 64 10.40 -11.20 -9.81
N ARG A 65 9.36 -12.04 -9.61
CA ARG A 65 8.27 -11.83 -8.64
C ARG A 65 8.76 -11.49 -7.24
N GLY A 66 9.76 -12.22 -6.73
CA GLY A 66 10.28 -12.02 -5.37
C GLY A 66 10.85 -10.62 -5.13
N ARG A 67 11.61 -10.07 -6.08
CA ARG A 67 12.17 -8.70 -5.95
C ARG A 67 11.10 -7.61 -6.01
N ILE A 68 10.00 -7.86 -6.72
CA ILE A 68 8.86 -6.94 -6.77
C ILE A 68 8.13 -6.91 -5.42
N LEU A 69 7.96 -8.06 -4.78
CA LEU A 69 7.39 -8.14 -3.43
C LEU A 69 8.32 -7.50 -2.41
N ALA A 70 9.63 -7.71 -2.51
CA ALA A 70 10.61 -7.04 -1.67
C ALA A 70 10.55 -5.51 -1.86
N ALA A 71 10.38 -5.02 -3.09
CA ALA A 71 10.18 -3.59 -3.34
C ALA A 71 8.89 -3.05 -2.71
N ALA A 72 7.79 -3.81 -2.74
CA ALA A 72 6.55 -3.42 -2.07
C ALA A 72 6.74 -3.36 -0.55
N LEU A 73 7.45 -4.33 0.02
CA LEU A 73 7.84 -4.33 1.43
C LEU A 73 8.68 -3.11 1.79
N VAL A 74 9.68 -2.77 0.98
CA VAL A 74 10.50 -1.57 1.20
C VAL A 74 9.65 -0.30 1.14
N GLY A 75 8.73 -0.18 0.17
CA GLY A 75 7.80 0.95 0.11
C GLY A 75 6.92 1.07 1.35
N VAL A 76 6.35 -0.06 1.80
CA VAL A 76 5.53 -0.12 3.02
C VAL A 76 6.32 0.26 4.26
N LEU A 77 7.54 -0.25 4.42
CA LEU A 77 8.41 0.08 5.55
C LEU A 77 8.84 1.55 5.53
N ALA A 78 9.20 2.09 4.36
CA ALA A 78 9.52 3.50 4.20
C ALA A 78 8.32 4.38 4.58
N ASN A 79 7.11 3.96 4.22
CA ASN A 79 5.91 4.70 4.57
C ASN A 79 5.59 4.61 6.06
N LEU A 80 5.67 3.41 6.64
CA LEU A 80 5.47 3.20 8.07
C LEU A 80 6.42 4.10 8.87
N LEU A 81 7.71 4.12 8.50
CA LEU A 81 8.71 4.99 9.13
C LEU A 81 8.34 6.46 8.97
N THR A 82 7.90 6.89 7.79
CA THR A 82 7.48 8.27 7.53
C THR A 82 6.29 8.65 8.39
N VAL A 83 5.24 7.83 8.46
CA VAL A 83 4.05 8.08 9.29
C VAL A 83 4.41 8.16 10.76
N VAL A 84 5.31 7.28 11.23
CA VAL A 84 5.83 7.32 12.61
C VAL A 84 6.55 8.65 12.85
N VAL A 85 7.50 9.03 11.99
CA VAL A 85 8.28 10.27 12.15
C VAL A 85 7.37 11.50 12.10
N VAL A 86 6.49 11.59 11.10
CA VAL A 86 5.57 12.72 10.94
C VAL A 86 4.59 12.78 12.12
N GLY A 87 4.05 11.65 12.56
CA GLY A 87 3.17 11.58 13.72
C GLY A 87 3.86 12.00 15.02
N PHE A 88 5.14 11.65 15.21
CA PHE A 88 5.94 12.12 16.34
C PHE A 88 6.23 13.64 16.27
N VAL A 89 6.54 14.16 15.08
CA VAL A 89 6.88 15.58 14.88
C VAL A 89 5.65 16.49 14.95
N GLN A 90 4.50 16.07 14.42
CA GLN A 90 3.29 16.89 14.30
C GLN A 90 2.43 16.96 15.58
N GLY A 91 2.74 16.17 16.61
CA GLY A 91 2.50 16.60 17.98
C GLY A 91 1.59 15.72 18.83
N GLY A 92 2.20 14.98 19.75
CA GLY A 92 1.65 14.67 21.08
C GLY A 92 0.33 13.91 21.20
N ALA A 93 -0.40 13.67 20.11
CA ALA A 93 -1.71 13.05 20.06
C ALA A 93 -1.56 11.58 19.66
N ALA A 94 -1.86 10.70 20.62
CA ALA A 94 -2.06 9.25 20.45
C ALA A 94 -1.27 8.58 19.29
N PRO A 95 0.08 8.51 19.37
CA PRO A 95 0.92 7.89 18.33
C PRO A 95 0.48 6.46 17.96
N TRP A 96 -0.10 5.75 18.93
CA TRP A 96 -0.58 4.39 18.78
C TRP A 96 -1.68 4.24 17.73
N ALA A 97 -2.61 5.19 17.63
CA ALA A 97 -3.71 5.11 16.67
C ALA A 97 -3.19 5.23 15.22
N PHE A 98 -2.27 6.18 14.98
CA PHE A 98 -1.62 6.35 13.68
C PHE A 98 -0.78 5.14 13.27
N ILE A 99 -0.08 4.53 14.22
CA ILE A 99 0.72 3.32 13.97
C ILE A 99 -0.18 2.15 13.56
N LEU A 100 -1.29 1.92 14.26
CA LEU A 100 -2.23 0.84 13.93
C LEU A 100 -2.80 1.03 12.51
N PHE A 101 -3.25 2.23 12.17
CA PHE A 101 -3.75 2.54 10.84
C PHE A 101 -2.68 2.35 9.74
N ALA A 102 -1.44 2.77 10.02
CA ALA A 102 -0.34 2.59 9.07
C ALA A 102 0.01 1.11 8.87
N VAL A 103 -0.07 0.30 9.92
CA VAL A 103 0.13 -1.16 9.83
C VAL A 103 -1.00 -1.80 9.02
N GLU A 104 -2.26 -1.47 9.30
CA GLU A 104 -3.42 -2.01 8.56
C GLU A 104 -3.35 -1.68 7.07
N ALA A 105 -3.09 -0.41 6.74
CA ALA A 105 -2.95 0.04 5.36
C ALA A 105 -1.75 -0.62 4.67
N GLY A 106 -0.62 -0.74 5.38
CA GLY A 106 0.58 -1.42 4.88
C GLY A 106 0.33 -2.90 4.56
N VAL A 107 -0.35 -3.63 5.45
CA VAL A 107 -0.69 -5.03 5.23
C VAL A 107 -1.62 -5.19 4.03
N ALA A 108 -2.69 -4.38 3.96
CA ALA A 108 -3.62 -4.41 2.83
C ALA A 108 -2.90 -4.14 1.49
N PHE A 109 -1.94 -3.21 1.50
CA PHE A 109 -1.12 -2.91 0.33
C PHE A 109 -0.19 -4.06 -0.07
N LEU A 110 0.46 -4.74 0.89
CA LEU A 110 1.31 -5.91 0.59
C LEU A 110 0.49 -7.06 -0.02
N VAL A 111 -0.71 -7.29 0.49
CA VAL A 111 -1.65 -8.28 -0.09
C VAL A 111 -2.02 -7.85 -1.51
N GLY A 112 -2.35 -6.58 -1.72
CA GLY A 112 -2.60 -6.03 -3.05
C GLY A 112 -1.42 -6.20 -4.00
N ALA A 113 -0.19 -5.94 -3.54
CA ALA A 113 1.02 -6.14 -4.33
C ALA A 113 1.25 -7.62 -4.67
N ALA A 114 1.00 -8.53 -3.73
CA ALA A 114 1.05 -9.97 -3.97
C ALA A 114 0.07 -10.41 -5.05
N VAL A 115 -1.19 -9.97 -4.95
CA VAL A 115 -2.22 -10.22 -5.96
C VAL A 115 -1.82 -9.62 -7.30
N GLY A 116 -1.33 -8.37 -7.32
CA GLY A 116 -0.85 -7.71 -8.54
C GLY A 116 0.28 -8.47 -9.24
N VAL A 117 1.21 -9.04 -8.48
CA VAL A 117 2.32 -9.85 -9.02
C VAL A 117 1.83 -11.19 -9.59
N LEU A 118 0.79 -11.80 -8.99
CA LEU A 118 0.21 -13.06 -9.44
C LEU A 118 -0.69 -12.88 -10.68
N VAL A 119 -1.54 -11.85 -10.67
CA VAL A 119 -2.53 -11.57 -11.70
C VAL A 119 -1.89 -10.92 -12.93
N VAL A 120 -0.98 -9.97 -12.74
CA VAL A 120 -0.28 -9.30 -13.84
C VAL A 120 0.88 -10.17 -14.31
N ARG A 121 0.57 -11.10 -15.23
CA ARG A 121 1.55 -11.85 -16.00
C ARG A 121 2.43 -10.86 -16.77
N GLY A 122 3.62 -10.59 -16.23
CA GLY A 122 4.68 -10.01 -17.04
C GLY A 122 4.99 -11.02 -18.13
N ARG A 123 5.03 -10.58 -19.40
CA ARG A 123 5.75 -11.33 -20.44
C ARG A 123 7.10 -11.67 -19.83
N ARG A 124 7.38 -12.97 -19.66
CA ARG A 124 8.71 -13.40 -19.22
C ARG A 124 9.72 -12.77 -20.20
N PRO A 125 10.88 -12.27 -19.74
CA PRO A 125 12.00 -12.15 -20.66
C PRO A 125 12.26 -13.53 -21.30
#